data_AF-A0A9W6T6V8-F1
#
_entry.id   AF-A0A9W6T6V8-F1
#
_cell.length_a   1.000
_cell.length_b   1.000
_cell.length_c   1.000
_cell.angle_alpha   90.00
_cell.angle_beta   90.00
_cell.angle_gamma   90.00
#
_symmetry.space_group_name_H-M   'P 1'
#
loop_
_entity.id
_entity.type
_entity.pdbx_description
1 polymer ?
#
loop_
_entity_poly.entity_id
_entity_poly.type
_entity_poly.pdbx_seq_one_letter_code
_entity_poly.pdbx_strand_id
1 'polypeptide(L)'
;MQVAKKKSSGKGYLTIKDNQEVLIHPSTVLATDCEWVIYNEFVLTSKNYIRTVTSIKPEWLIELAPAYYNLDHFQKGDVKLSLERVKAKVDKYKEVDSKKKNTKKL
;
A
#
# COMPACT_ATOMS: atom_id res chain seq x y z
N MET A 1 10.75 -2.95 1.91
CA MET A 1 10.10 -1.63 1.70
C MET A 1 9.28 -1.26 2.91
N GLN A 2 9.24 0.03 3.24
CA GLN A 2 8.60 0.56 4.45
C GLN A 2 7.21 1.12 4.14
N VAL A 3 6.25 0.22 3.95
CA VAL A 3 4.86 0.59 3.65
C VAL A 3 3.93 -0.20 4.57
N ALA A 4 2.86 0.43 5.02
CA ALA A 4 1.84 -0.19 5.85
C ALA A 4 0.43 0.09 5.30
N LYS A 5 -0.46 -0.89 5.47
CA LYS A 5 -1.88 -0.81 5.13
C LYS A 5 -2.71 -0.78 6.41
N LYS A 6 -3.70 0.10 6.49
CA LYS A 6 -4.68 0.10 7.57
C LYS A 6 -5.38 -1.26 7.61
N LYS A 7 -5.56 -1.82 8.81
CA LYS A 7 -6.29 -3.08 8.99
C LYS A 7 -7.75 -2.91 8.53
N SER A 8 -8.31 -3.93 7.88
CA SER A 8 -9.74 -3.94 7.50
C SER A 8 -10.67 -3.96 8.71
N SER A 9 -10.20 -4.43 9.87
CA SER A 9 -10.94 -4.40 11.13
C SER A 9 -10.01 -4.05 12.30
N GLY A 10 -10.54 -3.30 13.26
CA GLY A 10 -9.80 -2.82 14.43
C GLY A 10 -8.97 -1.57 14.15
N LYS A 11 -8.19 -1.16 15.15
CA LYS A 11 -7.26 -0.03 15.06
C LYS A 11 -5.87 -0.53 14.66
N GLY A 12 -5.15 0.27 13.87
CA GLY A 12 -3.76 0.01 13.48
C GLY A 12 -3.57 -0.39 12.03
N TYR A 13 -2.33 -0.73 11.71
CA TYR A 13 -1.83 -0.98 10.37
C TYR A 13 -1.03 -2.29 10.36
N LEU A 14 -0.90 -2.88 9.17
CA LEU A 14 -0.04 -4.02 8.88
C LEU A 14 1.08 -3.60 7.95
N THR A 15 2.32 -3.88 8.32
CA THR A 15 3.45 -3.70 7.40
C THR A 15 3.30 -4.66 6.21
N ILE A 16 3.57 -4.18 5.01
CA ILE A 16 3.32 -4.94 3.77
C ILE A 16 4.13 -6.25 3.70
N LYS A 17 5.40 -6.24 4.11
CA LYS A 17 6.33 -7.37 3.91
C LYS A 17 6.10 -8.48 4.92
N ASP A 18 6.06 -8.11 6.20
CA ASP A 18 6.15 -9.06 7.31
C ASP A 18 4.84 -9.20 8.09
N ASN A 19 3.76 -8.55 7.63
CA ASN A 19 2.44 -8.55 8.28
C ASN A 19 2.49 -8.18 9.78
N GLN A 20 3.44 -7.34 10.19
CA GLN A 20 3.57 -6.89 11.56
C GLN A 20 2.51 -5.85 11.89
N GLU A 21 1.84 -6.03 13.03
CA GLU A 21 0.92 -5.05 13.57
C GLU A 21 1.66 -3.84 14.13
N VAL A 22 1.29 -2.66 13.66
CA VAL A 22 1.87 -1.38 14.06
C VAL A 22 0.79 -0.32 14.24
N LEU A 23 1.10 0.67 15.06
CA LEU A 23 0.32 1.90 15.21
C LEU A 23 1.06 3.07 14.58
N ILE A 24 0.34 4.10 14.14
CA ILE A 24 0.99 5.37 13.78
C ILE A 24 1.47 6.03 15.08
N HIS A 25 2.71 6.49 15.09
CA HIS A 25 3.29 7.16 16.25
C HIS A 25 2.51 8.46 16.59
N PRO A 26 2.26 8.78 17.88
CA PRO A 26 1.48 9.97 18.27
C PRO A 26 2.05 11.31 17.81
N SER A 27 3.34 11.37 17.46
CA SER A 27 3.97 12.57 16.90
C SER A 27 3.62 12.85 15.43
N THR A 28 2.72 12.07 14.83
CA THR A 28 2.29 12.28 13.45
C THR A 28 1.50 13.59 13.33
N VAL A 29 1.60 14.23 12.16
CA VAL A 29 0.76 15.37 11.77
C VAL A 29 -0.37 14.95 10.81
N LEU A 30 -0.53 13.64 10.59
CA LEU A 30 -1.58 13.11 9.73
C LEU A 30 -2.95 13.34 10.40
N ALA A 31 -3.76 14.23 9.82
CA ALA A 31 -5.05 14.64 10.40
C ALA A 31 -6.13 13.55 10.33
N THR A 32 -6.05 12.67 9.32
CA THR A 32 -7.03 11.61 9.07
C THR A 32 -6.34 10.29 8.81
N ASP A 33 -6.92 9.18 9.27
CA ASP A 33 -6.41 7.87 8.94
C ASP A 33 -6.48 7.62 7.42
N CYS A 34 -5.32 7.34 6.81
CA CYS A 34 -5.23 6.95 5.41
C CYS A 34 -5.13 5.42 5.30
N GLU A 35 -5.67 4.84 4.22
CA GLU A 35 -5.64 3.38 4.05
C GLU A 35 -4.22 2.86 3.81
N TRP A 36 -3.38 3.63 3.12
CA TRP A 36 -2.01 3.25 2.79
C TRP A 36 -1.04 4.37 3.17
N VAL A 37 0.04 3.98 3.83
CA VAL A 37 1.09 4.91 4.25
C VAL A 37 2.46 4.32 3.96
N ILE A 38 3.39 5.18 3.53
CA ILE A 38 4.83 4.92 3.59
C ILE A 38 5.35 5.47 4.92
N TYR A 39 6.36 4.84 5.50
CA TYR A 39 6.98 5.29 6.75
C TYR A 39 8.51 5.28 6.65
N ASN A 40 9.19 6.10 7.45
CA ASN A 40 10.66 6.14 7.48
C ASN A 40 11.25 5.24 8.57
N GLU A 41 10.56 5.13 9.71
CA GLU A 41 11.11 4.48 10.90
C GLU A 41 10.13 3.49 11.51
N PHE A 42 10.67 2.36 11.94
CA PHE A 42 9.99 1.39 12.79
C PHE A 42 10.51 1.56 14.21
N VAL A 43 9.62 1.83 15.16
CA VAL A 43 9.96 2.08 16.57
C VAL A 43 9.43 0.93 17.41
N LEU A 44 10.36 0.11 17.90
CA LEU A 44 10.08 -1.04 18.76
C LEU A 44 10.00 -0.59 20.22
N THR A 45 8.83 -0.75 20.86
CA THR A 45 8.61 -0.49 22.29
C THR A 45 7.63 -1.52 22.87
N SER A 46 6.87 -1.20 23.92
CA SER A 46 5.74 -2.03 24.38
C SER A 46 4.63 -2.17 23.33
N LYS A 47 4.48 -1.19 22.43
CA LYS A 47 3.68 -1.29 21.20
C LYS A 47 4.56 -0.88 20.03
N ASN A 48 4.39 -1.54 18.88
CA ASN A 48 5.17 -1.20 17.70
C ASN A 48 4.56 0.02 17.01
N TYR A 49 5.40 1.00 16.68
CA TYR A 49 4.98 2.22 16.00
C TYR A 49 5.73 2.43 14.69
N ILE A 50 5.07 3.10 13.75
CA ILE A 50 5.71 3.69 12.57
C ILE A 50 5.73 5.21 12.68
N ARG A 51 6.87 5.83 12.35
CA ARG A 51 7.09 7.28 12.45
C ARG A 51 7.46 7.88 11.09
N THR A 52 7.19 9.18 10.95
CA THR A 52 7.41 9.95 9.72
C THR A 52 6.64 9.30 8.57
N VAL A 53 5.31 9.29 8.74
CA VAL A 53 4.39 8.64 7.82
C VAL A 53 3.91 9.62 6.75
N THR A 54 3.68 9.13 5.55
CA THR A 54 3.07 9.89 4.45
C THR A 54 2.00 9.04 3.79
N SER A 55 0.82 9.61 3.56
CA SER A 55 -0.26 8.93 2.85
C SER A 55 0.10 8.73 1.38
N ILE A 56 -0.17 7.55 0.84
CA ILE A 56 0.10 7.22 -0.56
C ILE A 56 -1.11 6.61 -1.24
N LYS A 57 -1.13 6.67 -2.57
CA LYS A 57 -2.05 5.86 -3.38
C LYS A 57 -1.41 4.49 -3.64
N PRO A 58 -2.13 3.38 -3.43
CA PRO A 58 -1.55 2.05 -3.57
C PRO A 58 -1.19 1.72 -5.03
N GLU A 59 -1.81 2.37 -6.01
CA GLU A 59 -1.48 2.21 -7.44
C GLU A 59 0.00 2.52 -7.73
N TRP A 60 0.57 3.51 -7.03
CA TRP A 60 1.97 3.90 -7.18
C TRP A 60 2.95 2.78 -6.83
N LEU A 61 2.59 1.91 -5.90
CA LEU A 61 3.42 0.78 -5.50
C LEU A 61 3.59 -0.22 -6.65
N ILE A 62 2.47 -0.54 -7.31
CA ILE A 62 2.44 -1.49 -8.43
C ILE A 62 3.11 -0.89 -9.67
N GLU A 63 2.94 0.41 -9.91
CA GLU A 63 3.50 1.10 -11.06
C GLU A 63 5.00 1.36 -10.95
N LEU A 64 5.48 1.80 -9.78
CA LEU A 64 6.89 2.19 -9.60
C LEU A 64 7.79 1.01 -9.24
N ALA A 65 7.25 -0.02 -8.58
CA ALA A 65 8.04 -1.16 -8.11
C ALA A 65 7.37 -2.53 -8.42
N PRO A 66 7.02 -2.82 -9.69
CA PRO A 66 6.27 -4.03 -10.05
C PRO A 66 6.97 -5.33 -9.65
N ALA A 67 8.31 -5.37 -9.71
CA ALA A 67 9.09 -6.54 -9.33
C ALA A 67 9.00 -6.85 -7.82
N TYR A 68 8.99 -5.80 -6.98
CA TYR A 68 8.85 -5.96 -5.54
C TYR A 68 7.42 -6.36 -5.15
N TYR A 69 6.42 -5.74 -5.78
CA TYR A 69 5.01 -6.03 -5.56
C TYR A 69 4.50 -7.21 -6.41
N ASN A 70 5.35 -8.22 -6.63
CA ASN A 70 4.90 -9.49 -7.17
C ASN A 70 4.11 -10.27 -6.11
N LEU A 71 2.79 -10.33 -6.29
CA LEU A 71 1.83 -10.89 -5.33
C LEU A 71 2.00 -12.39 -5.10
N ASP A 72 2.69 -13.10 -5.98
CA ASP A 72 3.02 -14.52 -5.80
C ASP A 72 3.90 -14.76 -4.57
N HIS A 73 4.75 -13.77 -4.22
CA HIS A 73 5.64 -13.82 -3.06
C HIS A 73 4.98 -13.35 -1.77
N PHE A 74 3.73 -12.90 -1.81
CA PHE A 74 3.01 -12.40 -0.65
C PHE A 74 2.26 -13.52 0.08
N GLN A 75 2.32 -13.48 1.41
CA GLN A 75 1.49 -14.32 2.27
C GLN A 75 0.00 -14.04 2.02
N LYS A 76 -0.82 -15.09 2.10
CA LYS A 76 -2.29 -14.93 2.02
C LYS A 76 -2.76 -14.10 3.21
N GLY A 77 -3.59 -13.10 2.94
CA GLY A 77 -4.11 -12.21 3.98
C GLY A 77 -4.64 -10.91 3.43
N ASP A 78 -5.00 -10.03 4.35
CA ASP A 78 -5.67 -8.76 4.07
C ASP A 78 -4.84 -7.83 3.16
N VAL A 79 -3.51 -7.80 3.34
CA VAL A 79 -2.59 -7.01 2.50
C VAL A 79 -2.60 -7.50 1.06
N LYS A 80 -2.41 -8.82 0.85
CA LYS A 80 -2.39 -9.42 -0.49
C LYS A 80 -3.71 -9.21 -1.22
N LEU A 81 -4.84 -9.49 -0.57
CA LEU A 81 -6.17 -9.28 -1.16
C LEU A 81 -6.41 -7.83 -1.57
N SER A 82 -5.97 -6.86 -0.75
CA SER A 82 -6.09 -5.45 -1.13
C SER A 82 -5.16 -5.09 -2.30
N LEU A 83 -3.93 -5.59 -2.35
CA LEU A 83 -3.02 -5.36 -3.48
C LEU A 83 -3.50 -6.02 -4.79
N GLU A 84 -4.14 -7.20 -4.72
CA GLU A 84 -4.75 -7.86 -5.89
C GLU A 84 -5.83 -6.98 -6.53
N ARG A 85 -6.70 -6.37 -5.71
CA ARG A 85 -7.73 -5.42 -6.18
C ARG A 85 -7.11 -4.19 -6.82
N VAL A 86 -6.05 -3.64 -6.21
CA VAL A 86 -5.32 -2.49 -6.75
C VAL A 86 -4.67 -2.83 -8.08
N LYS A 87 -4.01 -3.99 -8.18
CA LYS A 87 -3.37 -4.46 -9.41
C LYS A 87 -4.39 -4.63 -10.54
N ALA A 88 -5.51 -5.32 -10.28
CA ALA A 88 -6.58 -5.48 -11.27
C ALA A 88 -7.15 -4.13 -11.75
N LYS A 89 -7.28 -3.16 -10.84
CA LYS A 89 -7.71 -1.79 -11.19
C LYS A 89 -6.68 -1.11 -12.10
N VAL A 90 -5.40 -1.14 -11.75
CA VAL A 90 -4.30 -0.56 -12.54
C VAL A 90 -4.24 -1.18 -13.94
N ASP A 91 -4.31 -2.50 -14.04
CA ASP A 91 -4.27 -3.22 -15.31
C ASP A 91 -5.43 -2.82 -16.22
N LYS A 92 -6.65 -2.73 -15.66
CA LYS A 92 -7.83 -2.23 -16.39
C LYS A 92 -7.64 -0.81 -16.92
N TYR A 93 -7.05 0.10 -16.13
CA TYR A 93 -6.78 1.48 -16.59
C TYR A 93 -5.76 1.51 -17.73
N LYS A 94 -4.71 0.67 -17.68
CA LYS A 94 -3.70 0.56 -18.74
C LYS A 94 -4.30 0.03 -20.04
N GLU A 95 -5.19 -0.95 -19.98
CA GLU A 95 -5.89 -1.46 -21.17
C GLU A 95 -6.75 -0.37 -21.84
N VAL A 96 -7.51 0.39 -21.04
CA VAL A 96 -8.37 1.47 -21.55
C VAL A 96 -7.54 2.59 -22.19
N ASP A 97 -6.42 2.97 -21.58
CA ASP A 97 -5.54 4.01 -22.11
C ASP A 97 -4.89 3.57 -23.44
N SER A 98 -4.48 2.30 -23.52
CA SER A 98 -3.92 1.70 -24.73
C SER A 98 -4.93 1.70 -25.88
N LYS A 99 -6.20 1.35 -25.62
CA LYS A 99 -7.29 1.40 -26.61
C LYS A 99 -7.51 2.83 -27.13
N LYS A 100 -7.55 3.83 -26.25
CA LYS A 100 -7.73 5.25 -26.64
C LYS A 100 -6.60 5.75 -27.54
N LYS A 101 -5.35 5.36 -27.28
CA LYS A 101 -4.20 5.73 -28.11
C LYS A 101 -4.27 5.13 -29.51
N ASN A 102 -4.76 3.90 -29.63
CA ASN A 102 -4.94 3.24 -30.93
C ASN A 102 -6.06 3.86 -31.76
N THR A 103 -7.19 4.23 -31.14
CA THR A 103 -8.30 4.88 -31.85
C THR A 103 -7.95 6.29 -32.36
N LYS A 104 -7.05 7.02 -31.68
CA LYS A 104 -6.59 8.35 -32.13
C LYS A 104 -5.52 8.31 -33.23
N LYS A 105 -4.96 7.13 -33.54
CA LYS A 105 -3.94 6.94 -34.58
C LYS A 105 -4.53 6.53 -35.94
N LEU A 106 -5.85 6.31 -36.00
CA LEU A 106 -6.64 6.11 -37.21
C LEU A 106 -7.34 7.42 -37.56
#